data_AF-A0A7X5DGZ4-F1
#
_entry.id   AF-A0A7X5DGZ4-F1
#
_cell.length_a   1.000
_cell.length_b   1.000
_cell.length_c   1.000
_cell.angle_alpha   90.00
_cell.angle_beta   90.00
_cell.angle_gamma   90.00
#
_symmetry.space_group_name_H-M   'P 1'
#
loop_
_entity.id
_entity.type
_entity.pdbx_description
1 polymer ?
#
loop_
_entity_poly.entity_id
_entity_poly.type
_entity_poly.pdbx_seq_one_letter_code
_entity_poly.pdbx_strand_id
1 'polypeptide(L)'
;MSYFLFGRFDSIKDAKLINDVKSYGNERGVYFLFDEEITIYDEIHRMCDEQAIGGDTTFAVTSLNQPCNSSDLLLPFDKYSHDELSRDNSKEHFKTCCKRNIESLFECLRMLIKICCPAQLNILVVEGYDNNFEKKICTFKEMEDDLLLQIGEYGYIDSCIYYIVQ
;
A
#
# COMPACT_ATOMS: atom_id res chain seq x y z
N MET A 1 10.05 5.54 -11.21
CA MET A 1 8.57 5.40 -11.29
C MET A 1 8.10 5.39 -9.86
N SER A 2 7.12 6.23 -9.52
CA SER A 2 6.61 6.31 -8.14
C SER A 2 5.43 5.38 -8.02
N TYR A 3 5.35 4.61 -6.94
CA TYR A 3 4.16 3.81 -6.65
C TYR A 3 3.42 4.44 -5.48
N PHE A 4 2.10 4.40 -5.53
CA PHE A 4 1.25 4.82 -4.44
C PHE A 4 0.35 3.67 -4.04
N LEU A 5 0.26 3.40 -2.74
CA LEU A 5 -0.72 2.48 -2.18
C LEU A 5 -1.63 3.23 -1.24
N PHE A 6 -2.92 3.15 -1.50
CA PHE A 6 -3.95 3.68 -0.61
C PHE A 6 -5.18 2.78 -0.72
N GLY A 7 -6.14 2.99 0.16
CA GLY A 7 -7.37 2.23 0.13
C GLY A 7 -8.52 2.98 0.73
N ARG A 8 -9.70 2.40 0.56
CA ARG A 8 -10.95 2.93 1.08
C ARG A 8 -11.75 1.79 1.68
N PHE A 9 -12.33 2.04 2.85
CA PHE A 9 -13.16 1.06 3.54
C PHE A 9 -14.35 1.74 4.23
N ASP A 10 -15.32 0.94 4.65
CA ASP A 10 -16.51 1.38 5.37
C ASP A 10 -16.16 2.00 6.74
N SER A 11 -16.80 3.12 7.08
CA SER A 11 -16.37 4.03 8.15
C SER A 11 -15.98 3.33 9.46
N ILE A 12 -14.78 3.64 9.95
CA ILE A 12 -14.46 3.49 11.37
C ILE A 12 -14.55 4.86 12.02
N LYS A 13 -15.48 5.00 12.96
CA LYS A 13 -15.64 6.25 13.73
C LYS A 13 -14.82 6.27 15.01
N ASP A 14 -14.03 5.23 15.28
CA ASP A 14 -13.23 5.12 16.50
C ASP A 14 -11.78 5.53 16.26
N ALA A 15 -11.43 6.74 16.70
CA ALA A 15 -10.08 7.29 16.63
C ALA A 15 -9.03 6.42 17.36
N LYS A 16 -9.45 5.63 18.36
CA LYS A 16 -8.54 4.72 19.07
C LYS A 16 -8.09 3.58 18.16
N LEU A 17 -9.01 2.98 17.40
CA LEU A 17 -8.68 1.90 16.46
C LEU A 17 -7.71 2.40 15.38
N ILE A 18 -7.93 3.61 14.87
CA ILE A 18 -7.03 4.26 13.90
C ILE A 18 -5.62 4.45 14.51
N ASN A 19 -5.53 4.93 15.74
CA ASN A 19 -4.25 5.10 16.43
C ASN A 19 -3.54 3.76 16.71
N ASP A 20 -4.28 2.70 17.00
CA ASP A 20 -3.72 1.36 17.19
C ASP A 20 -3.11 0.84 15.87
N VAL A 21 -3.80 1.03 14.74
CA VAL A 21 -3.27 0.70 13.39
C VAL A 21 -2.02 1.51 13.07
N LYS A 22 -2.05 2.83 13.28
CA LYS A 22 -0.89 3.72 13.04
C LYS A 22 0.32 3.29 13.87
N SER A 23 0.12 3.03 15.16
CA SER A 23 1.20 2.64 16.06
C SER A 23 1.82 1.32 15.63
N TYR A 24 1.00 0.32 15.28
CA TYR A 24 1.46 -0.98 14.80
C TYR A 24 2.27 -0.87 13.49
N GLY A 25 1.81 -0.02 12.57
CA GLY A 25 2.51 0.24 11.31
C GLY A 25 3.87 0.89 11.54
N ASN A 26 3.92 1.94 12.37
CA ASN A 26 5.15 2.68 12.64
C ASN A 26 6.26 1.79 13.22
N GLU A 27 5.92 0.85 14.10
CA GLU A 27 6.86 -0.15 14.63
C GLU A 27 7.50 -1.04 13.54
N ARG A 28 6.87 -1.14 12.37
CA ARG A 28 7.31 -1.93 11.20
C ARG A 28 7.82 -1.07 10.05
N GLY A 29 7.89 0.25 10.25
CA GLY A 29 8.30 1.21 9.21
C GLY A 29 7.22 1.49 8.15
N VAL A 30 5.96 1.15 8.41
CA VAL A 30 4.82 1.44 7.54
C VAL A 30 3.99 2.57 8.14
N TYR A 31 3.94 3.72 7.47
CA TYR A 31 3.25 4.90 7.95
C TYR A 31 1.86 5.01 7.31
N PHE A 32 0.81 5.02 8.14
CA PHE A 32 -0.58 5.20 7.68
C PHE A 32 -1.02 6.66 7.84
N LEU A 33 -1.61 7.18 6.78
CA LEU A 33 -2.31 8.46 6.74
C LEU A 33 -3.81 8.18 6.54
N PHE A 34 -4.69 8.93 7.22
CA PHE A 34 -6.14 8.79 7.07
C PHE A 34 -6.81 10.13 6.79
N ASP A 35 -7.92 10.09 6.04
CA ASP A 35 -8.84 11.20 5.72
C ASP A 35 -8.21 12.61 5.72
N GLU A 36 -8.15 13.29 6.88
CA GLU A 36 -7.62 14.66 7.02
C GLU A 36 -6.12 14.80 6.69
N GLU A 37 -5.36 13.73 6.82
CA GLU A 37 -3.90 13.70 6.60
C GLU A 37 -3.54 13.44 5.13
N ILE A 38 -4.52 13.09 4.29
CA ILE A 38 -4.31 12.72 2.87
C ILE A 38 -4.21 13.95 1.97
N THR A 39 -4.37 15.17 2.50
CA THR A 39 -4.23 16.44 1.75
C THR A 39 -2.89 16.64 1.04
N ILE A 40 -1.86 15.86 1.37
CA ILE A 40 -0.58 15.80 0.61
C ILE A 40 -0.75 15.08 -0.75
N TYR A 41 -1.88 14.41 -0.95
CA TYR A 41 -2.21 13.52 -2.06
C TYR A 41 -3.62 13.85 -2.60
N ASP A 42 -3.91 15.11 -2.91
CA ASP A 42 -5.20 15.53 -3.48
C ASP A 42 -5.59 14.71 -4.73
N GLU A 43 -4.59 14.22 -5.48
CA GLU A 43 -4.79 13.31 -6.61
C GLU A 43 -5.43 11.97 -6.23
N ILE A 44 -5.18 11.46 -5.01
CA ILE A 44 -5.82 10.25 -4.50
C ILE A 44 -7.33 10.47 -4.35
N HIS A 45 -7.75 11.61 -3.79
CA HIS A 45 -9.17 11.93 -3.64
C HIS A 45 -9.85 12.04 -5.00
N ARG A 46 -9.25 12.80 -5.93
CA ARG A 46 -9.77 12.93 -7.31
C ARG A 46 -9.93 11.57 -7.98
N MET A 47 -8.94 10.70 -7.81
CA MET A 47 -8.96 9.37 -8.42
C MET A 47 -9.98 8.43 -7.77
N CYS A 48 -10.16 8.48 -6.44
CA CYS A 48 -11.24 7.74 -5.78
C CYS A 48 -12.61 8.14 -6.33
N ASP A 49 -12.83 9.44 -6.52
CA ASP A 49 -14.07 9.99 -7.07
C ASP A 49 -14.29 9.54 -8.53
N GLU A 50 -13.26 9.65 -9.38
CA GLU A 50 -13.31 9.24 -10.79
C GLU A 50 -13.59 7.74 -10.96
N GLN A 51 -13.08 6.91 -10.04
CA GLN A 51 -13.25 5.46 -10.07
C GLN A 51 -14.51 4.97 -9.36
N ALA A 52 -15.32 5.88 -8.83
CA ALA A 52 -16.55 5.62 -8.07
C ALA A 52 -16.34 4.60 -6.94
N ILE A 53 -15.25 4.76 -6.18
CA ILE A 53 -14.85 3.82 -5.14
C ILE A 53 -15.68 4.07 -3.88
N GLY A 54 -16.37 3.02 -3.41
CA GLY A 54 -17.18 3.06 -2.20
C GLY A 54 -16.37 3.07 -0.90
N GLY A 55 -17.04 3.36 0.22
CA GLY A 55 -16.47 3.49 1.56
C GLY A 55 -16.51 4.92 2.07
N ASP A 56 -16.22 5.13 3.35
CA ASP A 56 -16.29 6.46 3.99
C ASP A 56 -14.92 6.93 4.46
N THR A 57 -14.03 6.00 4.79
CA THR A 57 -12.68 6.29 5.28
C THR A 57 -11.66 5.93 4.21
N THR A 58 -10.83 6.91 3.86
CA THR A 58 -9.69 6.75 2.97
C THR A 58 -8.42 6.66 3.81
N PHE A 59 -7.51 5.77 3.43
CA PHE A 59 -6.18 5.69 4.01
C PHE A 59 -5.12 5.63 2.93
N ALA A 60 -3.96 6.22 3.14
CA ALA A 60 -2.77 6.04 2.32
C ALA A 60 -1.66 5.43 3.17
N VAL A 61 -0.74 4.71 2.53
CA VAL A 61 0.44 4.18 3.19
C VAL A 61 1.72 4.62 2.48
N THR A 62 2.74 4.87 3.27
CA THR A 62 4.09 5.19 2.80
C THR A 62 5.10 4.62 3.79
N SER A 63 6.39 4.78 3.52
CA SER A 63 7.41 4.47 4.49
C SER A 63 7.50 5.52 5.59
N LEU A 64 7.85 5.09 6.80
CA LEU A 64 8.11 5.98 7.93
C LEU A 64 9.25 6.98 7.67
N ASN A 65 10.23 6.63 6.83
CA ASN A 65 11.35 7.50 6.50
C ASN A 65 10.97 8.60 5.50
N GLN A 66 9.89 8.40 4.74
CA GLN A 66 9.40 9.36 3.76
C GLN A 66 7.86 9.44 3.83
N PRO A 67 7.30 10.21 4.79
CA PRO A 67 5.85 10.30 5.02
C PRO A 67 5.08 10.99 3.87
N CYS A 68 5.78 11.45 2.84
CA CYS A 68 5.20 12.12 1.66
C CYS A 68 5.60 11.36 0.38
N ASN A 69 4.64 11.06 -0.49
CA ASN A 69 4.80 10.62 -1.89
C ASN A 69 6.02 9.72 -2.16
N SER A 70 5.87 8.39 -2.09
CA SER A 70 6.98 7.51 -2.47
C SER A 70 6.64 6.07 -2.84
N SER A 71 7.40 5.53 -3.81
CA SER A 71 7.46 4.10 -4.14
C SER A 71 8.04 3.22 -3.03
N ASP A 72 8.64 3.84 -2.02
CA ASP A 72 9.48 3.26 -0.97
C ASP A 72 8.84 2.15 -0.14
N LEU A 73 7.52 2.18 -0.01
CA LEU A 73 6.83 1.11 0.71
C LEU A 73 6.82 -0.20 -0.09
N LEU A 74 6.75 -0.10 -1.41
CA LEU A 74 6.70 -1.25 -2.32
C LEU A 74 8.10 -1.64 -2.82
N LEU A 75 9.02 -0.68 -2.83
CA LEU A 75 10.38 -0.85 -3.32
C LEU A 75 11.42 -0.41 -2.28
N PRO A 76 12.59 -1.05 -2.22
CA PRO A 76 13.50 -0.95 -1.08
C PRO A 76 14.37 0.33 -1.02
N PHE A 77 14.00 1.40 -1.72
CA PHE A 77 14.89 2.55 -1.97
C PHE A 77 15.22 3.41 -0.75
N ASP A 78 14.35 3.47 0.25
CA ASP A 78 14.54 4.28 1.47
C ASP A 78 14.84 3.46 2.72
N LYS A 79 14.54 2.16 2.67
CA LYS A 79 14.75 1.23 3.76
C LYS A 79 16.14 0.61 3.72
N TYR A 80 16.76 0.56 2.54
CA TYR A 80 18.09 0.01 2.33
C TYR A 80 18.96 1.04 1.64
N SER A 81 20.21 1.16 2.08
CA SER A 81 21.23 1.98 1.42
C SER A 81 21.56 1.43 0.03
N HIS A 82 22.16 2.28 -0.82
CA HIS A 82 22.62 1.85 -2.14
C HIS A 82 23.53 0.62 -2.06
N ASP A 83 24.49 0.62 -1.13
CA ASP A 83 25.43 -0.48 -0.92
C ASP A 83 24.73 -1.78 -0.49
N GLU A 84 23.61 -1.68 0.24
CA GLU A 84 22.79 -2.83 0.59
C GLU A 84 22.02 -3.34 -0.63
N LEU A 85 21.41 -2.45 -1.42
CA LEU A 85 20.68 -2.82 -2.63
C LEU A 85 21.57 -3.40 -3.72
N SER A 86 22.80 -2.89 -3.86
CA SER A 86 23.76 -3.27 -4.89
C SER A 86 24.85 -4.23 -4.39
N ARG A 87 24.68 -4.82 -3.19
CA ARG A 87 25.73 -5.57 -2.48
C ARG A 87 26.37 -6.69 -3.31
N ASP A 88 25.64 -7.23 -4.28
CA ASP A 88 26.10 -8.24 -5.25
C ASP A 88 25.70 -7.93 -6.70
N ASN A 89 25.15 -6.74 -7.00
CA ASN A 89 24.51 -6.38 -8.27
C ASN A 89 23.48 -7.41 -8.77
N SER A 90 22.94 -8.25 -7.88
CA SER A 90 22.03 -9.32 -8.24
C SER A 90 20.60 -8.80 -8.29
N LYS A 91 19.93 -9.07 -9.42
CA LYS A 91 18.48 -8.89 -9.53
C LYS A 91 17.73 -9.67 -8.44
N GLU A 92 18.26 -10.81 -8.00
CA GLU A 92 17.65 -11.63 -6.94
C GLU A 92 17.79 -11.01 -5.55
N HIS A 93 18.87 -10.29 -5.27
CA HIS A 93 19.01 -9.55 -4.01
C HIS A 93 17.98 -8.43 -3.93
N PHE A 94 17.86 -7.64 -5.01
CA PHE A 94 16.85 -6.60 -5.11
C PHE A 94 15.43 -7.15 -4.90
N LYS A 95 15.05 -8.23 -5.61
CA LYS A 95 13.75 -8.91 -5.42
C LYS A 95 13.53 -9.37 -3.99
N THR A 96 14.56 -9.88 -3.33
CA THR A 96 14.48 -10.30 -1.92
C THR A 96 14.18 -9.11 -1.00
N CYS A 97 14.83 -7.97 -1.24
CA CYS A 97 14.57 -6.72 -0.50
C CYS A 97 13.13 -6.22 -0.75
N CYS A 98 12.66 -6.22 -2.00
CA CYS A 98 11.28 -5.88 -2.35
C CYS A 98 10.27 -6.79 -1.63
N LYS A 99 10.51 -8.10 -1.64
CA LYS A 99 9.63 -9.08 -0.99
C LYS A 99 9.49 -8.80 0.51
N ARG A 100 10.59 -8.52 1.21
CA ARG A 100 10.56 -8.16 2.65
C ARG A 100 9.77 -6.89 2.94
N ASN A 101 9.83 -5.91 2.04
CA ASN A 101 9.05 -4.67 2.17
C ASN A 101 7.56 -4.93 2.01
N ILE A 102 7.20 -5.66 0.95
CA ILE A 102 5.83 -6.08 0.70
C ILE A 102 5.27 -6.94 1.85
N GLU A 103 6.05 -7.84 2.42
CA GLU A 103 5.63 -8.64 3.58
C GLU A 103 5.28 -7.75 4.79
N SER A 104 6.09 -6.71 5.07
CA SER A 104 5.84 -5.75 6.15
C SER A 104 4.54 -4.95 5.90
N LEU A 105 4.32 -4.52 4.66
CA LEU A 105 3.08 -3.88 4.22
C LEU A 105 1.87 -4.80 4.46
N PHE A 106 1.94 -6.06 4.00
CA PHE A 106 0.83 -7.00 4.16
C PHE A 106 0.55 -7.35 5.62
N GLU A 107 1.57 -7.45 6.47
CA GLU A 107 1.34 -7.57 7.93
C GLU A 107 0.52 -6.41 8.49
N CYS A 108 0.82 -5.18 8.09
CA CYS A 108 0.11 -4.00 8.56
C CYS A 108 -1.32 -3.93 8.02
N LEU A 109 -1.52 -4.27 6.74
CA LEU A 109 -2.86 -4.34 6.15
C LEU A 109 -3.71 -5.46 6.79
N ARG A 110 -3.13 -6.61 7.14
CA ARG A 110 -3.85 -7.64 7.93
C ARG A 110 -4.26 -7.11 9.29
N MET A 111 -3.39 -6.33 9.94
CA MET A 111 -3.72 -5.72 11.22
C MET A 111 -4.84 -4.69 11.08
N LEU A 112 -4.83 -3.88 10.02
CA LEU A 112 -5.95 -3.00 9.67
C LEU A 112 -7.23 -3.83 9.54
N ILE A 113 -7.27 -4.84 8.67
CA ILE A 113 -8.47 -5.69 8.48
C ILE A 113 -8.95 -6.29 9.81
N LYS A 114 -8.03 -6.75 10.67
CA LYS A 114 -8.35 -7.37 11.96
C LYS A 114 -8.93 -6.38 12.98
N ILE A 115 -8.34 -5.19 13.11
CA ILE A 115 -8.79 -4.16 14.06
C ILE A 115 -10.10 -3.55 13.57
N CYS A 116 -10.14 -3.24 12.28
CA CYS A 116 -11.17 -2.44 11.65
C CYS A 116 -12.40 -3.25 11.23
N CYS A 117 -12.20 -4.54 10.93
CA CYS A 117 -13.23 -5.46 10.45
C CYS A 117 -14.11 -4.87 9.33
N PRO A 118 -13.52 -4.28 8.26
CA PRO A 118 -14.30 -3.54 7.27
C PRO A 118 -15.15 -4.47 6.41
N ALA A 119 -16.46 -4.22 6.28
CA ALA A 119 -17.31 -4.98 5.36
C ALA A 119 -16.89 -4.82 3.89
N GLN A 120 -16.25 -3.70 3.54
CA GLN A 120 -15.71 -3.44 2.21
C GLN A 120 -14.31 -2.86 2.31
N LEU A 121 -13.37 -3.40 1.55
CA LEU A 121 -12.02 -2.86 1.45
C LEU A 121 -11.58 -2.81 -0.01
N ASN A 122 -11.26 -1.61 -0.47
CA ASN A 122 -10.65 -1.39 -1.78
C ASN A 122 -9.20 -0.96 -1.55
N ILE A 123 -8.26 -1.59 -2.26
CA ILE A 123 -6.85 -1.20 -2.24
C ILE A 123 -6.43 -0.83 -3.65
N LEU A 124 -5.83 0.34 -3.79
CA LEU A 124 -5.36 0.88 -5.04
C LEU A 124 -3.83 0.88 -5.00
N VAL A 125 -3.24 0.28 -6.02
CA VAL A 125 -1.82 0.40 -6.30
C VAL A 125 -1.69 1.16 -7.61
N VAL A 126 -0.98 2.29 -7.59
CA VAL A 126 -0.87 3.18 -8.74
C VAL A 126 0.58 3.35 -9.11
N GLU A 127 0.89 3.17 -10.38
CA GLU A 127 2.16 3.59 -10.95
C GLU A 127 2.06 5.02 -11.49
N GLY A 128 2.71 5.97 -10.82
CA GLY A 128 2.72 7.37 -11.23
C GLY A 128 1.32 7.99 -11.21
N TYR A 129 0.90 8.52 -12.36
CA TYR A 129 -0.41 9.16 -12.56
C TYR A 129 -1.27 8.39 -13.56
N ASP A 130 -1.11 7.07 -13.61
CA ASP A 130 -1.94 6.23 -14.48
C ASP A 130 -3.43 6.42 -14.14
N ASN A 131 -4.26 6.41 -15.17
CA ASN A 131 -5.70 6.56 -15.09
C ASN A 131 -6.45 5.33 -15.61
N ASN A 132 -5.74 4.32 -16.14
CA ASN A 132 -6.32 3.07 -16.61
C ASN A 132 -6.06 1.95 -15.61
N PHE A 133 -7.04 1.74 -14.73
CA PHE A 133 -6.93 0.70 -13.69
C PHE A 133 -7.56 -0.61 -14.14
N GLU A 134 -6.82 -1.69 -14.03
CA GLU A 134 -7.44 -3.02 -13.96
C GLU A 134 -8.18 -3.15 -12.62
N LYS A 135 -9.39 -3.73 -12.65
CA LYS A 135 -10.20 -3.96 -11.47
C LYS A 135 -10.22 -5.45 -11.17
N LYS A 136 -9.70 -5.86 -10.01
CA LYS A 136 -9.64 -7.26 -9.58
C LYS A 136 -10.51 -7.46 -8.35
N ILE A 137 -11.48 -8.36 -8.42
CA ILE A 137 -12.20 -8.85 -7.23
C ILE A 137 -11.42 -10.05 -6.72
N CYS A 138 -10.94 -9.98 -5.47
CA CYS A 138 -10.08 -11.02 -4.92
C CYS A 138 -10.14 -11.06 -3.39
N THR A 139 -9.62 -12.13 -2.82
CA THR A 139 -9.32 -12.21 -1.39
C THR A 139 -8.04 -11.43 -1.07
N PHE A 140 -7.85 -11.08 0.19
CA PHE A 140 -6.63 -10.44 0.64
C PHE A 140 -5.36 -11.26 0.32
N LYS A 141 -5.46 -12.60 0.37
CA LYS A 141 -4.34 -13.50 0.04
C LYS A 141 -4.02 -13.49 -1.45
N GLU A 142 -5.02 -13.45 -2.32
CA GLU A 142 -4.82 -13.37 -3.76
C GLU A 142 -4.18 -12.04 -4.18
N MET A 143 -4.54 -10.91 -3.54
CA MET A 143 -3.82 -9.66 -3.73
C MET A 143 -2.34 -9.79 -3.33
N GLU A 144 -2.06 -10.42 -2.19
CA GLU A 144 -0.68 -10.66 -1.73
C GLU A 144 0.13 -11.49 -2.73
N ASP A 145 -0.44 -12.56 -3.23
CA ASP A 145 0.24 -13.42 -4.20
C ASP A 145 0.44 -12.72 -5.56
N ASP A 146 -0.53 -11.92 -6.01
CA ASP A 146 -0.44 -11.13 -7.25
C ASP A 146 0.69 -10.08 -7.20
N LEU A 147 0.77 -9.28 -6.13
CA LEU A 147 1.83 -8.28 -5.99
C LEU A 147 3.22 -8.92 -5.86
N LEU A 148 3.33 -10.01 -5.10
CA LEU A 148 4.60 -10.74 -4.97
C LEU A 148 5.05 -11.35 -6.30
N LEU A 149 4.11 -11.87 -7.10
CA LEU A 149 4.40 -12.40 -8.44
C LEU A 149 4.92 -11.29 -9.36
N GLN A 150 4.26 -10.13 -9.39
CA GLN A 150 4.67 -9.01 -10.24
C GLN A 150 6.09 -8.52 -9.91
N ILE A 151 6.41 -8.37 -8.62
CA ILE A 151 7.79 -8.05 -8.19
C ILE A 151 8.76 -9.16 -8.59
N GLY A 152 8.39 -10.43 -8.38
CA GLY A 152 9.26 -11.58 -8.64
C GLY A 152 9.61 -11.75 -10.12
N GLU A 153 8.64 -11.57 -11.01
CA GLU A 153 8.79 -11.76 -12.45
C GLU A 153 9.31 -10.49 -13.13
N TYR A 154 8.68 -9.35 -12.86
CA TYR A 154 8.87 -8.13 -13.64
C TYR A 154 9.75 -7.10 -12.92
N GLY A 155 9.73 -7.08 -11.58
CA GLY A 155 10.46 -6.09 -10.77
C GLY A 155 9.76 -4.74 -10.71
N TYR A 156 8.50 -4.68 -11.12
CA TYR A 156 7.59 -3.54 -11.04
C TYR A 156 6.17 -4.04 -10.78
N ILE A 157 5.23 -3.12 -10.52
CA ILE A 157 3.83 -3.44 -10.25
C ILE A 157 2.95 -2.62 -11.20
N ASP A 158 1.95 -3.26 -11.81
CA ASP A 158 0.96 -2.58 -12.64
C ASP A 158 -0.08 -1.84 -11.80
N SER A 159 -0.62 -0.75 -12.34
CA SER A 159 -1.72 -0.02 -11.71
C SER A 159 -2.98 -0.89 -11.61
N CYS A 160 -3.50 -1.10 -10.41
CA CYS A 160 -4.63 -1.99 -10.15
C CYS A 160 -5.47 -1.54 -8.97
N ILE A 161 -6.78 -1.78 -9.05
CA ILE A 161 -7.75 -1.64 -7.96
C ILE A 161 -8.18 -3.04 -7.52
N TYR A 162 -7.80 -3.42 -6.31
CA TYR A 162 -8.19 -4.66 -5.66
C TYR A 162 -9.42 -4.44 -4.79
N TYR A 163 -10.53 -5.06 -5.17
CA TYR A 163 -11.77 -5.14 -4.39
C TYR A 163 -11.70 -6.38 -3.51
N ILE A 164 -11.33 -6.18 -2.24
CA ILE A 164 -11.08 -7.25 -1.28
C ILE A 164 -12.40 -7.77 -0.72
N VAL A 165 -12.72 -9.03 -1.04
CA VAL A 165 -13.84 -9.77 -0.43
C VAL A 165 -13.35 -10.55 0.79
N GLN A 166 -14.10 -10.47 1.90
CA GLN A 166 -13.81 -11.18 3.15
C GLN A 166 -14.27 -12.64 3.13
#